data_AF-A0A8S2SI79-F1
#
_entry.id   AF-A0A8S2SI79-F1
#
_cell.length_a   1.000
_cell.length_b   1.000
_cell.length_c   1.000
_cell.angle_alpha   90.00
_cell.angle_beta   90.00
_cell.angle_gamma   90.00
#
_symmetry.space_group_name_H-M   'P 1'
#
loop_
_entity.id
_entity.type
_entity.pdbx_description
1 polymer ?
#
loop_
_entity_poly.entity_id
_entity_poly.type
_entity_poly.pdbx_seq_one_letter_code
_entity_poly.pdbx_strand_id
1 'polypeptide(L)'
;MWCGTLVTDHHPLCWLNKQSSKNGRLDRWSLQLQEYSFDIKHTSGLSNCVADCLSRYPIEKPDDIVEEQLEVMHGQVNNIHMAISSPFDSRKIQEQQQQDKTIKQLYDRLTRGQHQQSYVLENGILHKIFHRPDRITLKLPYIPQSIIDQLLHAYHDSPTSGHLGVNKTWHKIRDRYFWPGMYNKIKEYVLSCTKCQQFKIARTKPTGKLQPVEPPAGILDLMGLDFIGPVPQSSSGNKYILVCTDYLSQYAITAATANCTAETAAKFLVEKVILQYGVPRQLLTDRGTHFMSNVFKAIASRCGVTHTTTTTYHPQCNGLTERFNATLAGSLGTYVNQQQSDWDEYLPYVTFAYNTSKQSTTQMEPFKLMYGREALLPFDSQFDYPTVYRK
;
A
#
# COMPACT_ATOMS: atom_id res chain seq x y z
N MET A 1 -37.54 6.22 9.15
CA MET A 1 -37.27 7.47 8.40
C MET A 1 -36.70 8.48 9.38
N TRP A 2 -35.41 8.78 9.28
CA TRP A 2 -34.81 9.88 10.02
C TRP A 2 -35.29 11.19 9.37
N CYS A 3 -35.93 12.06 10.14
CA CYS A 3 -36.26 13.42 9.74
C CYS A 3 -35.39 14.35 10.59
N GLY A 4 -34.37 14.94 10.00
CA GLY A 4 -33.37 15.74 10.70
C GLY A 4 -33.24 17.15 10.11
N THR A 5 -32.84 18.13 10.92
CA THR A 5 -32.41 19.44 10.41
C THR A 5 -30.89 19.47 10.37
N LEU A 6 -30.31 19.68 9.19
CA LEU A 6 -28.88 19.89 8.99
C LEU A 6 -28.58 21.39 9.17
N VAL A 7 -27.82 21.72 10.22
CA VAL A 7 -27.40 23.08 10.51
C VAL A 7 -25.99 23.29 9.98
N THR A 8 -25.77 24.33 9.17
CA THR A 8 -24.47 24.64 8.55
C THR A 8 -24.18 26.12 8.59
N ASP A 9 -22.90 26.48 8.69
CA ASP A 9 -22.39 27.85 8.52
C ASP A 9 -22.09 28.19 7.06
N HIS A 10 -22.26 27.23 6.14
CA HIS A 10 -22.09 27.43 4.71
C HIS A 10 -23.43 27.73 4.03
N HIS A 11 -23.84 29.01 4.05
CA HIS A 11 -25.11 29.51 3.52
C HIS A 11 -25.49 28.99 2.11
N PRO A 12 -24.56 28.82 1.15
CA PRO A 12 -24.90 28.27 -0.17
C PRO A 12 -25.55 26.88 -0.16
N LEU A 13 -25.32 26.05 0.87
CA LEU A 13 -25.91 24.71 0.95
C LEU A 13 -27.42 24.71 1.14
N CYS A 14 -28.03 25.79 1.65
CA CYS A 14 -29.49 25.89 1.77
C CYS A 14 -30.23 25.80 0.42
N TRP A 15 -29.50 25.92 -0.69
CA TRP A 15 -30.01 26.00 -2.04
C TRP A 15 -29.77 24.71 -2.82
N LEU A 16 -29.10 23.72 -2.21
CA LEU A 16 -28.68 22.45 -2.82
C LEU A 16 -29.85 21.68 -3.46
N ASN A 17 -31.03 21.71 -2.84
CA ASN A 17 -32.22 21.01 -3.33
C ASN A 17 -33.16 21.90 -4.17
N LYS A 18 -32.88 23.20 -4.27
CA LYS A 18 -33.73 24.20 -4.94
C LYS A 18 -33.18 24.68 -6.28
N GLN A 19 -31.93 24.35 -6.59
CA GLN A 19 -31.23 24.87 -7.77
C GLN A 19 -30.72 23.73 -8.64
N SER A 20 -31.02 23.77 -9.94
CA SER A 20 -30.30 22.98 -10.94
C SER A 20 -28.88 23.50 -11.02
N SER A 21 -27.91 22.73 -10.51
CA SER A 21 -26.51 23.13 -10.53
C SER A 21 -25.90 22.80 -11.90
N LYS A 22 -25.02 23.67 -12.43
CA LYS A 22 -24.15 23.33 -13.58
C LYS A 22 -22.87 22.60 -13.15
N ASN A 23 -22.79 22.22 -11.87
CA ASN A 23 -21.59 21.66 -11.26
C ASN A 23 -21.85 20.19 -10.90
N GLY A 24 -21.38 19.28 -11.76
CA GLY A 24 -21.57 17.84 -11.58
C GLY A 24 -21.00 17.25 -10.29
N ARG A 25 -20.27 18.01 -9.47
CA ARG A 25 -19.94 17.61 -8.09
C ARG A 25 -21.12 17.80 -7.15
N LEU A 26 -21.82 18.95 -7.21
CA LEU A 26 -22.98 19.24 -6.37
C LEU A 26 -24.17 18.34 -6.74
N ASP A 27 -24.36 18.02 -8.03
CA ASP A 27 -25.44 17.12 -8.46
C ASP A 27 -25.25 15.69 -7.93
N ARG A 28 -24.00 15.19 -7.91
CA ARG A 28 -23.69 13.86 -7.35
C ARG A 28 -23.98 13.79 -5.85
N TRP A 29 -23.61 14.83 -5.10
CA TRP A 29 -23.92 14.91 -3.67
C TRP A 29 -25.42 15.07 -3.42
N SER A 30 -26.12 15.88 -4.22
CA SER A 30 -27.58 16.02 -4.13
C SER A 30 -28.28 14.67 -4.35
N LEU A 31 -27.88 13.89 -5.36
CA LEU A 31 -28.41 12.55 -5.62
C LEU A 31 -28.16 11.56 -4.47
N GLN A 32 -26.95 11.54 -3.91
CA GLN A 32 -26.67 10.67 -2.75
C GLN A 32 -27.44 11.08 -1.50
N LEU A 33 -27.68 12.38 -1.32
CA LEU A 33 -28.38 12.91 -0.17
C LEU A 33 -29.91 12.77 -0.28
N GLN A 34 -30.48 12.51 -1.47
CA GLN A 34 -31.92 12.27 -1.66
C GLN A 34 -32.44 11.03 -0.90
N GLU A 35 -31.56 10.09 -0.53
CA GLU A 35 -31.93 8.94 0.30
C GLU A 35 -32.33 9.34 1.73
N TYR A 36 -31.99 10.57 2.15
CA TYR A 36 -32.28 11.11 3.47
C TYR A 36 -33.31 12.23 3.40
N SER A 37 -34.23 12.27 4.37
CA SER A 37 -35.18 13.38 4.53
C SER A 37 -34.63 14.39 5.54
N PHE A 38 -34.15 15.54 5.07
CA PHE A 38 -33.64 16.59 5.94
C PHE A 38 -33.84 17.99 5.39
N ASP A 39 -33.88 18.97 6.29
CA ASP A 39 -33.92 20.40 5.98
C ASP A 39 -32.58 21.06 6.28
N ILE A 40 -32.07 21.89 5.37
CA ILE A 40 -30.81 22.62 5.57
C ILE A 40 -31.11 24.02 6.11
N LYS A 41 -30.65 24.31 7.33
CA LYS A 41 -30.72 25.65 7.94
C LYS A 41 -29.34 26.24 8.10
N HIS A 42 -29.21 27.51 7.72
CA HIS A 42 -27.99 28.26 7.97
C HIS A 42 -27.95 28.79 9.40
N THR A 43 -26.79 28.71 10.04
CA THR A 43 -26.47 29.43 11.28
C THR A 43 -25.16 30.19 11.08
N SER A 44 -24.94 31.31 11.76
CA SER A 44 -23.66 32.01 11.63
C SER A 44 -22.53 31.18 12.27
N GLY A 45 -21.32 31.21 11.71
CA GLY A 45 -20.18 30.43 12.25
C GLY A 45 -19.93 30.69 13.75
N LEU A 46 -20.09 31.94 14.20
CA LEU A 46 -19.98 32.34 15.61
C LEU A 46 -21.00 31.68 16.54
N SER A 47 -22.15 31.25 16.01
CA SER A 47 -23.20 30.57 16.77
C SER A 47 -23.18 29.05 16.59
N ASN A 48 -22.33 28.52 15.70
CA ASN A 48 -22.19 27.10 15.44
C ASN A 48 -21.17 26.43 16.38
N CYS A 49 -21.25 26.75 17.68
CA CYS A 49 -20.24 26.40 18.68
C CYS A 49 -20.01 24.88 18.78
N VAL A 50 -21.03 24.08 18.50
CA VAL A 50 -20.96 22.60 18.56
C VAL A 50 -20.09 22.04 17.44
N ALA A 51 -20.26 22.54 16.21
CA ALA A 51 -19.43 22.12 15.07
C ALA A 51 -17.98 22.61 15.25
N ASP A 52 -17.81 23.84 15.76
CA ASP A 52 -16.49 24.41 16.03
C ASP A 52 -15.74 23.58 17.10
N CYS A 53 -16.42 23.23 18.19
CA CYS A 53 -15.85 22.42 19.29
C CYS A 53 -15.45 21.00 18.84
N LEU A 54 -16.24 20.35 17.97
CA LEU A 54 -15.88 19.04 17.38
C LEU A 54 -14.73 19.12 16.38
N SER A 55 -14.61 20.25 15.65
CA SER A 55 -13.49 20.48 14.72
C SER A 55 -12.19 20.92 15.41
N ARG A 56 -12.30 21.46 16.64
CA ARG A 56 -11.21 22.05 17.42
C ARG A 56 -11.05 21.38 18.79
N TYR A 57 -11.25 20.07 18.88
CA TYR A 57 -10.97 19.34 20.10
C TYR A 57 -9.50 19.61 20.50
N PRO A 58 -9.24 20.23 21.66
CA PRO A 58 -7.88 20.63 22.03
C PRO A 58 -7.06 19.37 22.31
N ILE A 59 -6.08 19.12 21.44
CA ILE A 59 -4.94 18.27 21.76
C ILE A 59 -4.07 19.14 22.66
N GLU A 60 -3.88 18.75 23.92
CA GLU A 60 -2.92 19.40 24.81
C GLU A 60 -1.56 19.44 24.09
N LYS A 61 -1.08 20.65 23.81
CA LYS A 61 0.26 20.86 23.28
C LYS A 61 1.24 20.72 24.45
N PRO A 62 2.21 19.79 24.41
CA PRO A 62 3.34 19.86 25.32
C PRO A 62 4.07 21.18 25.07
N ASP A 63 4.45 21.85 26.16
CA ASP A 63 5.08 23.17 26.18
C ASP A 63 6.27 23.29 25.21
N ASP A 64 6.40 24.47 24.60
CA ASP A 64 7.45 24.85 23.66
C ASP A 64 8.87 24.57 24.23
N ILE A 65 9.49 23.48 23.77
CA ILE A 65 10.93 23.25 23.87
C ILE A 65 11.52 23.30 22.46
N VAL A 66 12.64 24.00 22.33
CA VAL A 66 13.42 24.20 21.10
C VAL A 66 13.85 22.85 20.51
N GLU A 67 13.06 22.23 19.62
CA GLU A 67 13.29 20.88 19.07
C GLU A 67 13.27 20.77 17.54
N GLU A 68 13.50 21.88 16.81
CA GLU A 68 13.36 21.89 15.34
C GLU A 68 14.40 21.04 14.57
N GLN A 69 15.40 20.45 15.25
CA GLN A 69 16.39 19.54 14.66
C GLN A 69 16.32 18.09 15.18
N LEU A 70 15.61 17.84 16.29
CA LEU A 70 15.48 16.51 16.89
C LEU A 70 14.25 15.74 16.38
N GLU A 71 13.18 16.43 15.99
CA GLU A 71 11.95 15.80 15.47
C GLU A 71 12.15 15.09 14.12
N VAL A 72 12.96 15.64 13.21
CA VAL A 72 13.21 15.03 11.88
C VAL A 72 13.97 13.71 12.01
N MET A 73 14.95 13.64 12.91
CA MET A 73 15.64 12.38 13.22
C MET A 73 14.70 11.38 13.90
N HIS A 74 13.86 11.80 14.85
CA HIS A 74 12.89 10.90 15.48
C HIS A 74 11.83 10.38 14.49
N GLY A 75 11.35 11.19 13.55
CA GLY A 75 10.41 10.77 12.50
C GLY A 75 11.00 9.74 11.55
N GLN A 76 12.20 10.00 11.02
CA GLN A 76 12.90 9.06 10.14
C GLN A 76 13.30 7.77 10.88
N VAL A 77 13.80 7.87 12.12
CA VAL A 77 14.16 6.71 12.95
C VAL A 77 12.92 5.90 13.36
N ASN A 78 11.78 6.54 13.64
CA ASN A 78 10.52 5.84 13.93
C ASN A 78 9.99 5.10 12.71
N ASN A 79 10.08 5.69 11.51
CA ASN A 79 9.69 5.03 10.27
C ASN A 79 10.57 3.81 9.97
N ILE A 80 11.88 3.96 10.17
CA ILE A 80 12.84 2.85 10.08
C ILE A 80 12.49 1.78 11.12
N HIS A 81 12.31 2.15 12.40
CA HIS A 81 11.98 1.24 13.48
C HIS A 81 10.68 0.47 13.20
N MET A 82 9.60 1.14 12.80
CA MET A 82 8.33 0.49 12.41
C MET A 82 8.44 -0.39 11.16
N ALA A 83 9.36 -0.06 10.24
CA ALA A 83 9.58 -0.84 9.03
C ALA A 83 10.41 -2.12 9.28
N ILE A 84 11.27 -2.13 10.30
CA ILE A 84 12.23 -3.22 10.57
C ILE A 84 11.99 -4.03 11.84
N SER A 85 11.20 -3.54 12.79
CA SER A 85 10.95 -4.27 14.03
C SER A 85 10.01 -5.46 13.78
N SER A 86 10.55 -6.68 13.93
CA SER A 86 9.71 -7.87 13.95
C SER A 86 8.85 -7.87 15.23
N PRO A 87 7.53 -8.07 15.13
CA PRO A 87 6.64 -8.04 16.29
C PRO A 87 6.93 -9.16 17.32
N PHE A 88 7.57 -10.25 16.93
CA PHE A 88 7.84 -11.37 17.84
C PHE A 88 9.03 -12.18 17.34
N ASP A 89 9.83 -12.66 18.29
CA ASP A 89 10.88 -13.62 18.03
C ASP A 89 10.41 -15.06 18.33
N SER A 90 11.23 -16.01 17.90
CA SER A 90 11.01 -17.44 18.16
C SER A 90 10.83 -17.73 19.65
N ARG A 91 11.50 -16.97 20.54
CA ARG A 91 11.36 -17.12 22.00
C ARG A 91 9.98 -16.71 22.48
N LYS A 92 9.48 -15.53 22.07
CA LYS A 92 8.15 -15.05 22.42
C LYS A 92 7.06 -16.00 21.92
N ILE A 93 7.19 -16.55 20.71
CA ILE A 93 6.26 -17.58 20.23
C ILE A 93 6.30 -18.79 21.16
N GLN A 94 7.48 -19.33 21.44
CA GLN A 94 7.65 -20.50 22.31
C GLN A 94 7.02 -20.28 23.70
N GLU A 95 7.31 -19.15 24.35
CA GLU A 95 6.77 -18.81 25.66
C GLU A 95 5.24 -18.71 25.64
N GLN A 96 4.67 -18.05 24.64
CA GLN A 96 3.23 -17.85 24.52
C GLN A 96 2.49 -19.15 24.14
N GLN A 97 3.14 -20.05 23.39
CA GLN A 97 2.60 -21.39 23.13
C GLN A 97 2.40 -22.21 24.42
N GLN A 98 3.26 -22.01 25.43
CA GLN A 98 3.13 -22.67 26.74
C GLN A 98 2.02 -22.10 27.62
N GLN A 99 1.54 -20.90 27.31
CA GLN A 99 0.45 -20.21 28.02
C GLN A 99 -0.91 -20.49 27.36
N ASP A 100 -0.94 -20.78 26.06
CA ASP A 100 -2.17 -21.15 25.35
C ASP A 100 -2.58 -22.59 25.64
N LYS A 101 -3.77 -22.77 26.23
CA LYS A 101 -4.29 -24.08 26.66
C LYS A 101 -4.38 -25.08 25.50
N THR A 102 -4.82 -24.66 24.32
CA THR A 102 -5.05 -25.56 23.17
C THR A 102 -3.72 -25.99 22.58
N ILE A 103 -2.80 -25.04 22.41
CA ILE A 103 -1.46 -25.29 21.89
C ILE A 103 -0.67 -26.18 22.85
N LYS A 104 -0.69 -25.87 24.16
CA LYS A 104 -0.01 -26.66 25.19
C LYS A 104 -0.47 -28.11 25.21
N GLN A 105 -1.77 -28.37 25.05
CA GLN A 105 -2.27 -29.74 24.98
C GLN A 105 -1.70 -30.51 23.78
N LEU A 106 -1.52 -29.87 22.62
CA LEU A 106 -0.89 -30.49 21.44
C LEU A 106 0.61 -30.68 21.67
N TYR A 107 1.27 -29.68 22.25
CA TYR A 107 2.68 -29.70 22.62
C TYR A 107 3.00 -30.88 23.55
N ASP A 108 2.23 -31.07 24.63
CA ASP A 108 2.44 -32.14 25.61
C ASP A 108 2.24 -33.52 24.99
N ARG A 109 1.27 -33.68 24.08
CA ARG A 109 1.04 -34.96 23.38
C ARG A 109 2.23 -35.34 22.50
N LEU A 110 2.74 -34.39 21.71
CA LEU A 110 3.92 -34.60 20.87
C LEU A 110 5.17 -34.92 21.71
N THR A 111 5.34 -34.23 22.84
CA THR A 111 6.46 -34.45 23.76
C THR A 111 6.42 -35.86 24.38
N ARG A 112 5.22 -36.43 24.59
CA ARG A 112 5.02 -37.82 25.04
C ARG A 112 5.17 -38.86 23.92
N GLY A 113 5.62 -38.47 22.73
CA GLY A 113 5.79 -39.36 21.58
C GLY A 113 4.49 -39.75 20.88
N GLN A 114 3.36 -39.09 21.17
CA GLN A 114 2.12 -39.34 20.46
C GLN A 114 2.19 -38.71 19.07
N HIS A 115 2.14 -39.54 18.03
CA HIS A 115 2.19 -39.09 16.66
C HIS A 115 0.96 -38.25 16.28
N GLN A 116 1.19 -37.08 15.69
CA GLN A 116 0.16 -36.21 15.12
C GLN A 116 0.54 -35.90 13.66
N GLN A 117 -0.19 -36.46 12.69
CA GLN A 117 0.14 -36.33 11.26
C GLN A 117 0.27 -34.87 10.78
N SER A 118 -0.45 -33.94 11.43
CA SER A 118 -0.48 -32.55 10.98
C SER A 118 0.34 -31.58 11.82
N TYR A 119 1.07 -32.05 12.84
CA TYR A 119 1.81 -31.18 13.75
C TYR A 119 3.19 -31.76 14.05
N VAL A 120 4.18 -30.87 14.23
CA VAL A 120 5.54 -31.26 14.60
C VAL A 120 6.12 -30.24 15.57
N LEU A 121 7.00 -30.70 16.45
CA LEU A 121 7.77 -29.84 17.34
C LEU A 121 9.17 -29.65 16.75
N GLU A 122 9.56 -28.40 16.49
CA GLU A 122 10.90 -28.06 15.99
C GLU A 122 11.42 -26.86 16.78
N ASN A 123 12.66 -26.98 17.28
CA ASN A 123 13.31 -25.95 18.09
C ASN A 123 12.43 -25.44 19.26
N GLY A 124 11.65 -26.34 19.85
CA GLY A 124 10.75 -26.02 20.96
C GLY A 124 9.49 -25.22 20.58
N ILE A 125 9.20 -25.08 19.28
CA ILE A 125 7.98 -24.43 18.76
C ILE A 125 7.11 -25.48 18.07
N LEU A 126 5.82 -25.45 18.37
CA LEU A 126 4.80 -26.23 17.68
C LEU A 126 4.55 -25.66 16.29
N HIS A 127 4.67 -26.50 15.27
CA HIS A 127 4.40 -26.17 13.88
C HIS A 127 3.23 -26.98 13.34
N LYS A 128 2.47 -26.38 12.43
CA LYS A 128 1.47 -27.03 11.59
C LYS A 128 2.12 -27.45 10.27
N ILE A 129 1.93 -28.71 9.89
CA ILE A 129 2.38 -29.25 8.61
C ILE A 129 1.32 -28.99 7.55
N PHE A 130 1.73 -28.38 6.45
CA PHE A 130 0.94 -28.19 5.24
C PHE A 130 1.62 -28.84 4.05
N HIS A 131 0.86 -29.60 3.28
CA HIS A 131 1.32 -30.15 2.01
C HIS A 131 0.70 -29.35 0.88
N ARG A 132 1.54 -28.62 0.14
CA ARG A 132 1.11 -27.89 -1.04
C ARG A 132 0.99 -28.84 -2.25
N PRO A 133 0.16 -28.50 -3.25
CA PRO A 133 0.00 -29.29 -4.47
C PRO A 133 1.31 -29.48 -5.27
N ASP A 134 2.27 -28.57 -5.12
CA ASP A 134 3.59 -28.62 -5.75
C ASP A 134 4.60 -29.51 -4.99
N ARG A 135 4.10 -30.38 -4.11
CA ARG A 135 4.88 -31.30 -3.25
C ARG A 135 5.79 -30.60 -2.24
N ILE A 136 5.65 -29.29 -2.06
CA ILE A 136 6.35 -28.56 -1.01
C ILE A 136 5.62 -28.81 0.32
N THR A 137 6.36 -29.26 1.32
CA THR A 137 5.86 -29.35 2.69
C THR A 137 6.29 -28.11 3.46
N LEU A 138 5.32 -27.35 3.95
CA LEU A 138 5.55 -26.20 4.82
C LEU A 138 5.33 -26.61 6.27
N LYS A 139 6.22 -26.16 7.15
CA LYS A 139 6.07 -26.27 8.60
C LYS A 139 5.89 -24.84 9.13
N LEU A 140 4.66 -24.49 9.48
CA LEU A 140 4.32 -23.12 9.87
C LEU A 140 4.16 -23.03 11.38
N PRO A 141 4.86 -22.13 12.08
CA PRO A 141 4.68 -21.95 13.51
C PRO A 141 3.20 -21.68 13.85
N TYR A 142 2.69 -22.42 14.83
CA TYR A 142 1.34 -22.25 15.35
C TYR A 142 1.32 -21.01 16.24
N ILE A 143 0.66 -19.95 15.79
CA ILE A 143 0.63 -18.67 16.49
C ILE A 143 -0.44 -18.67 17.60
N PRO A 144 -0.05 -18.41 18.86
CA PRO A 144 -0.98 -18.21 19.98
C PRO A 144 -1.89 -17.00 19.77
N GLN A 145 -3.10 -17.06 20.33
CA GLN A 145 -4.10 -15.99 20.20
C GLN A 145 -3.55 -14.63 20.67
N SER A 146 -2.70 -14.60 21.69
CA SER A 146 -2.09 -13.40 22.28
C SER A 146 -1.16 -12.64 21.33
N ILE A 147 -0.63 -13.30 20.29
CA ILE A 147 0.34 -12.70 19.36
C ILE A 147 -0.36 -12.23 18.06
N ILE A 148 -1.55 -12.74 17.74
CA ILE A 148 -2.20 -12.53 16.44
C ILE A 148 -2.38 -11.05 16.10
N ASP A 149 -2.89 -10.23 17.01
CA ASP A 149 -3.15 -8.82 16.69
C ASP A 149 -1.86 -8.04 16.42
N GLN A 150 -0.77 -8.39 17.12
CA GLN A 150 0.56 -7.81 16.88
C GLN A 150 1.12 -8.23 15.51
N LEU A 151 0.88 -9.48 15.12
CA LEU A 151 1.23 -10.01 13.80
C LEU A 151 0.47 -9.26 12.69
N LEU A 152 -0.84 -9.09 12.86
CA LEU A 152 -1.67 -8.38 11.90
C LEU A 152 -1.23 -6.93 11.74
N HIS A 153 -0.89 -6.26 12.84
CA HIS A 153 -0.34 -4.91 12.80
C HIS A 153 0.95 -4.82 11.97
N ALA A 154 1.89 -5.75 12.13
CA ALA A 154 3.12 -5.75 11.32
C ALA A 154 2.83 -6.00 9.83
N TYR A 155 1.90 -6.90 9.52
CA TYR A 155 1.60 -7.33 8.15
C TYR A 155 0.55 -6.48 7.42
N HIS A 156 -0.09 -5.53 8.11
CA HIS A 156 -1.05 -4.60 7.53
C HIS A 156 -0.64 -3.14 7.73
N ASP A 157 -0.34 -2.73 8.96
CA ASP A 157 -0.15 -1.34 9.34
C ASP A 157 1.27 -0.83 9.12
N SER A 158 2.30 -1.68 9.18
CA SER A 158 3.68 -1.24 8.94
C SER A 158 3.83 -0.57 7.55
N PRO A 159 4.67 0.48 7.38
CA PRO A 159 4.93 1.10 6.08
C PRO A 159 5.33 0.12 4.97
N THR A 160 6.06 -0.95 5.31
CA THR A 160 6.48 -2.02 4.37
C THR A 160 5.35 -3.02 4.06
N SER A 161 4.20 -2.87 4.71
CA SER A 161 2.97 -3.64 4.48
C SER A 161 1.91 -2.88 3.69
N GLY A 162 1.95 -1.54 3.67
CA GLY A 162 1.23 -0.68 2.72
C GLY A 162 -0.31 -0.66 2.89
N HIS A 163 -0.82 -1.04 4.06
CA HIS A 163 -2.26 -1.11 4.34
C HIS A 163 -3.05 -1.87 3.25
N LEU A 164 -2.45 -2.89 2.64
CA LEU A 164 -3.03 -3.54 1.46
C LEU A 164 -4.28 -4.35 1.82
N GLY A 165 -5.14 -4.60 0.82
CA GLY A 165 -6.43 -5.26 1.04
C GLY A 165 -6.29 -6.71 1.50
N VAL A 166 -7.41 -7.26 2.01
CA VAL A 166 -7.52 -8.58 2.66
C VAL A 166 -6.71 -9.67 1.97
N ASN A 167 -6.88 -9.84 0.65
CA ASN A 167 -6.21 -10.89 -0.10
C ASN A 167 -4.69 -10.72 -0.13
N LYS A 168 -4.17 -9.49 -0.22
CA LYS A 168 -2.72 -9.23 -0.23
C LYS A 168 -2.12 -9.52 1.15
N THR A 169 -2.77 -9.08 2.23
CA THR A 169 -2.36 -9.39 3.61
C THR A 169 -2.39 -10.90 3.89
N TRP A 170 -3.46 -11.59 3.49
CA TRP A 170 -3.55 -13.06 3.59
C TRP A 170 -2.40 -13.77 2.88
N HIS A 171 -2.09 -13.37 1.63
CA HIS A 171 -1.01 -14.01 0.88
C HIS A 171 0.37 -13.80 1.52
N LYS A 172 0.63 -12.65 2.16
CA LYS A 172 1.87 -12.42 2.89
C LYS A 172 1.99 -13.35 4.11
N ILE A 173 0.91 -13.57 4.85
CA ILE A 173 0.93 -14.32 6.12
C ILE A 173 0.84 -15.84 5.92
N ARG A 174 0.03 -16.30 4.96
CA ARG A 174 -0.45 -17.70 4.91
C ARG A 174 0.62 -18.77 4.73
N ASP A 175 1.75 -18.41 4.12
CA ASP A 175 2.86 -19.33 3.85
C ASP A 175 3.94 -19.24 4.95
N ARG A 176 3.69 -18.47 6.02
CA ARG A 176 4.63 -18.17 7.12
C ARG A 176 4.11 -18.57 8.49
N TYR A 177 2.81 -18.45 8.72
CA TYR A 177 2.20 -18.64 10.03
C TYR A 177 0.92 -19.46 9.94
N PHE A 178 0.54 -20.05 11.06
CA PHE A 178 -0.73 -20.75 11.17
C PHE A 178 -1.48 -20.43 12.45
N TRP A 179 -2.79 -20.19 12.32
CA TRP A 179 -3.75 -20.36 13.39
C TRP A 179 -5.12 -20.76 12.82
N PRO A 180 -6.00 -21.42 13.60
CA PRO A 180 -7.35 -21.73 13.16
C PRO A 180 -8.14 -20.46 12.82
N GLY A 181 -8.85 -20.45 11.68
CA GLY A 181 -9.67 -19.30 11.28
C GLY A 181 -8.88 -18.09 10.76
N MET A 182 -7.61 -18.27 10.38
CA MET A 182 -6.70 -17.20 9.96
C MET A 182 -7.27 -16.21 8.94
N TYR A 183 -7.90 -16.71 7.88
CA TYR A 183 -8.49 -15.83 6.86
C TYR A 183 -9.58 -14.90 7.42
N ASN A 184 -10.45 -15.40 8.30
CA ASN A 184 -11.55 -14.60 8.85
C ASN A 184 -11.03 -13.51 9.79
N LYS A 185 -10.05 -13.83 10.64
CA LYS A 185 -9.43 -12.87 11.56
C LYS A 185 -8.65 -11.78 10.79
N ILE A 186 -7.94 -12.14 9.72
CA ILE A 186 -7.29 -11.16 8.82
C ILE A 186 -8.34 -10.28 8.13
N LYS A 187 -9.40 -10.89 7.59
CA LYS A 187 -10.48 -10.16 6.93
C LYS A 187 -11.14 -9.16 7.87
N GLU A 188 -11.47 -9.58 9.09
CA GLU A 188 -12.04 -8.72 10.12
C GLU A 188 -11.12 -7.54 10.41
N TYR A 189 -9.85 -7.80 10.71
CA TYR A 189 -8.85 -6.78 11.03
C TYR A 189 -8.71 -5.72 9.93
N VAL A 190 -8.51 -6.16 8.68
CA VAL A 190 -8.33 -5.25 7.53
C VAL A 190 -9.61 -4.46 7.26
N LEU A 191 -10.78 -5.08 7.37
CA LEU A 191 -12.05 -4.40 7.17
C LEU A 191 -12.39 -3.44 8.31
N SER A 192 -11.88 -3.65 9.52
CA SER A 192 -12.01 -2.72 10.66
C SER A 192 -10.97 -1.61 10.69
N CYS A 193 -9.97 -1.62 9.79
CA CYS A 193 -8.89 -0.62 9.79
C CYS A 193 -9.43 0.77 9.44
N THR A 194 -9.41 1.68 10.42
CA THR A 194 -9.91 3.05 10.28
C THR A 194 -9.19 3.83 9.19
N LYS A 195 -7.86 3.71 9.11
CA LYS A 195 -7.03 4.31 8.05
C LYS A 195 -7.49 3.83 6.66
N CYS A 196 -7.69 2.53 6.48
CA CYS A 196 -8.17 2.01 5.20
C CYS A 196 -9.57 2.53 4.86
N GLN A 197 -10.49 2.55 5.83
CA GLN A 197 -11.86 3.03 5.61
C GLN A 197 -11.90 4.53 5.24
N GLN A 198 -11.01 5.35 5.82
CA GLN A 198 -10.93 6.78 5.56
C GLN A 198 -10.33 7.09 4.18
N PHE A 199 -9.23 6.42 3.82
CA PHE A 199 -8.44 6.80 2.64
C PHE A 199 -8.72 5.94 1.39
N LYS A 200 -9.18 4.70 1.57
CA LYS A 200 -9.39 3.75 0.44
C LYS A 200 -10.88 3.66 0.10
N ILE A 201 -11.37 4.66 -0.63
CA ILE A 201 -12.73 4.67 -1.16
C ILE A 201 -12.91 3.48 -2.12
N ALA A 202 -13.93 2.66 -1.89
CA ALA A 202 -14.29 1.58 -2.80
C ALA A 202 -14.70 2.16 -4.16
N ARG A 203 -13.83 2.00 -5.16
CA ARG A 203 -14.18 2.34 -6.55
C ARG A 203 -15.03 1.20 -7.13
N THR A 204 -16.30 1.46 -7.40
CA THR A 204 -17.11 0.62 -8.29
C THR A 204 -16.38 0.51 -9.63
N LYS A 205 -16.20 -0.70 -10.14
CA LYS A 205 -15.53 -0.90 -11.43
C LYS A 205 -16.30 -0.12 -12.51
N PRO A 206 -15.64 0.69 -13.36
CA PRO A 206 -16.26 1.18 -14.57
C PRO A 206 -16.76 -0.01 -15.40
N THR A 207 -17.94 0.11 -15.97
CA THR A 207 -18.54 -0.88 -16.86
C THR A 207 -17.69 -0.98 -18.14
N GLY A 208 -16.95 -2.07 -18.33
CA GLY A 208 -16.15 -2.31 -19.54
C GLY A 208 -15.29 -3.57 -19.45
N LYS A 209 -15.16 -4.30 -20.56
CA LYS A 209 -14.19 -5.39 -20.67
C LYS A 209 -12.81 -4.77 -20.91
N LEU A 210 -11.90 -4.90 -19.95
CA LEU A 210 -10.49 -4.61 -20.18
C LEU A 210 -10.00 -5.57 -21.28
N GLN A 211 -9.59 -5.04 -22.43
CA GLN A 211 -8.79 -5.84 -23.36
C GLN A 211 -7.37 -5.95 -22.80
N PRO A 212 -6.83 -7.15 -22.58
CA PRO A 212 -5.47 -7.31 -22.09
C PRO A 212 -4.47 -6.88 -23.16
N VAL A 213 -3.48 -6.07 -22.77
CA VAL A 213 -2.26 -5.89 -23.56
C VAL A 213 -1.54 -7.23 -23.58
N GLU A 214 -1.07 -7.69 -24.74
CA GLU A 214 -0.19 -8.84 -24.77
C GLU A 214 1.05 -8.54 -23.91
N PRO A 215 1.37 -9.40 -22.93
CA PRO A 215 2.51 -9.15 -22.07
C PRO A 215 3.80 -9.09 -22.92
N PRO A 216 4.72 -8.16 -22.62
CA PRO A 216 6.04 -8.14 -23.26
C PRO A 216 6.76 -9.48 -23.11
N ALA A 217 7.69 -9.80 -24.02
CA ALA A 217 8.37 -11.09 -24.04
C ALA A 217 9.39 -11.25 -22.89
N GLY A 218 9.98 -10.15 -22.42
CA GLY A 218 10.98 -10.13 -21.36
C GLY A 218 10.81 -8.97 -20.38
N ILE A 219 11.55 -9.08 -19.26
CA ILE A 219 11.67 -8.02 -18.26
C ILE A 219 12.43 -6.85 -18.90
N LEU A 220 11.97 -5.62 -18.69
CA LEU A 220 12.45 -4.38 -19.33
C LEU A 220 12.19 -4.28 -20.84
N ASP A 221 11.43 -5.18 -21.45
CA ASP A 221 11.06 -5.03 -22.86
C ASP A 221 10.15 -3.82 -23.09
N LEU A 222 9.26 -3.55 -22.14
CA LEU A 222 8.36 -2.41 -22.15
C LEU A 222 8.20 -1.89 -20.72
N MET A 223 8.64 -0.66 -20.50
CA MET A 223 8.40 0.06 -19.25
C MET A 223 7.51 1.26 -19.50
N GLY A 224 6.59 1.53 -18.57
CA GLY A 224 5.83 2.78 -18.55
C GLY A 224 6.53 3.79 -17.64
N LEU A 225 6.58 5.06 -18.03
CA LEU A 225 7.07 6.16 -17.19
C LEU A 225 6.03 7.28 -17.14
N ASP A 226 5.75 7.76 -15.93
CA ASP A 226 4.67 8.70 -15.64
C ASP A 226 5.02 9.63 -14.47
N PHE A 227 4.36 10.79 -14.42
CA PHE A 227 4.38 11.71 -13.30
C PHE A 227 3.03 11.72 -12.60
N ILE A 228 3.04 11.53 -11.28
CA ILE A 228 1.88 11.81 -10.42
C ILE A 228 2.07 13.19 -9.80
N GLY A 229 1.12 14.08 -10.01
CA GLY A 229 1.07 15.36 -9.30
C GLY A 229 0.38 16.48 -10.09
N PRO A 230 0.44 17.72 -9.57
CA PRO A 230 1.07 18.08 -8.30
C PRO A 230 0.32 17.48 -7.09
N VAL A 231 1.07 17.00 -6.12
CA VAL A 231 0.58 16.62 -4.77
C VAL A 231 1.00 17.70 -3.76
N PRO A 232 0.45 17.72 -2.53
CA PRO A 232 0.90 18.65 -1.49
C PRO A 232 2.42 18.61 -1.33
N GLN A 233 3.00 19.79 -1.15
CA GLN A 233 4.45 19.90 -1.09
C GLN A 233 4.98 19.27 0.21
N SER A 234 5.95 18.36 0.09
CA SER A 234 6.60 17.79 1.26
C SER A 234 7.54 18.80 1.94
N SER A 235 7.96 18.51 3.17
CA SER A 235 8.98 19.28 3.89
C SER A 235 10.31 19.34 3.12
N SER A 236 10.64 18.30 2.35
CA SER A 236 11.81 18.27 1.46
C SER A 236 11.61 19.03 0.15
N GLY A 237 10.46 19.68 -0.05
CA GLY A 237 10.15 20.47 -1.25
C GLY A 237 9.64 19.67 -2.45
N ASN A 238 9.31 18.38 -2.27
CA ASN A 238 8.82 17.53 -3.35
C ASN A 238 7.34 17.78 -3.63
N LYS A 239 6.94 17.79 -4.91
CA LYS A 239 5.56 18.05 -5.37
C LYS A 239 5.05 17.03 -6.38
N TYR A 240 5.92 16.14 -6.85
CA TYR A 240 5.62 15.16 -7.88
C TYR A 240 6.23 13.81 -7.51
N ILE A 241 5.64 12.74 -8.04
CA ILE A 241 6.17 11.39 -7.94
C ILE A 241 6.43 10.89 -9.36
N LEU A 242 7.69 10.61 -9.68
CA LEU A 242 8.05 9.84 -10.87
C LEU A 242 7.81 8.37 -10.61
N VAL A 243 7.12 7.72 -11.53
CA VAL A 243 6.78 6.30 -11.47
C VAL A 243 7.23 5.65 -12.76
N CYS A 244 8.02 4.59 -12.65
CA CYS A 244 8.33 3.70 -13.77
C CYS A 244 7.95 2.26 -13.44
N THR A 245 7.20 1.61 -14.34
CA THR A 245 6.68 0.25 -14.11
C THR A 245 7.03 -0.65 -15.27
N ASP A 246 7.63 -1.82 -14.99
CA ASP A 246 7.83 -2.87 -15.99
C ASP A 246 6.50 -3.59 -16.28
N TYR A 247 6.13 -3.74 -17.55
CA TYR A 247 4.81 -4.25 -17.93
C TYR A 247 4.67 -5.77 -17.75
N LEU A 248 5.78 -6.52 -17.76
CA LEU A 248 5.76 -7.97 -17.59
C LEU A 248 5.66 -8.34 -16.10
N SER A 249 6.61 -7.88 -15.29
CA SER A 249 6.70 -8.16 -13.86
C SER A 249 5.77 -7.30 -13.01
N GLN A 250 5.35 -6.15 -13.52
CA GLN A 250 4.64 -5.09 -12.76
C GLN A 250 5.51 -4.50 -11.65
N TYR A 251 6.83 -4.60 -11.77
CA TYR A 251 7.75 -4.03 -10.80
C TYR A 251 7.78 -2.51 -10.94
N ALA A 252 7.53 -1.81 -9.83
CA ALA A 252 7.45 -0.36 -9.79
C ALA A 252 8.73 0.26 -9.18
N ILE A 253 9.19 1.33 -9.81
CA ILE A 253 10.30 2.18 -9.37
C ILE A 253 9.73 3.58 -9.19
N THR A 254 9.98 4.20 -8.04
CA THR A 254 9.43 5.52 -7.73
C THR A 254 10.49 6.48 -7.22
N ALA A 255 10.26 7.78 -7.43
CA ALA A 255 11.05 8.84 -6.80
C ALA A 255 10.19 10.09 -6.57
N ALA A 256 10.40 10.75 -5.44
CA ALA A 256 9.83 12.06 -5.15
C ALA A 256 10.66 13.15 -5.83
N THR A 257 10.01 14.13 -6.47
CA THR A 257 10.69 15.24 -7.15
C THR A 257 10.00 16.58 -6.91
N ALA A 258 10.79 17.66 -6.86
CA ALA A 258 10.31 19.03 -6.68
C ALA A 258 9.60 19.60 -7.91
N ASN A 259 9.90 19.06 -9.09
CA ASN A 259 9.36 19.52 -10.38
C ASN A 259 9.13 18.33 -11.34
N CYS A 260 8.48 18.62 -12.48
CA CYS A 260 8.15 17.66 -13.53
C CYS A 260 8.81 18.03 -14.87
N THR A 261 10.10 18.40 -14.86
CA THR A 261 10.83 18.78 -16.08
C THR A 261 11.39 17.58 -16.84
N ALA A 262 11.81 17.83 -18.08
CA ALA A 262 12.47 16.86 -18.93
C ALA A 262 13.78 16.32 -18.33
N GLU A 263 14.58 17.21 -17.75
CA GLU A 263 15.87 16.90 -17.12
C GLU A 263 15.66 15.99 -15.90
N THR A 264 14.64 16.28 -15.09
CA THR A 264 14.28 15.46 -13.93
C THR A 264 13.84 14.06 -14.35
N ALA A 265 12.99 13.95 -15.39
CA ALA A 265 12.60 12.67 -15.95
C ALA A 265 13.78 11.88 -16.53
N ALA A 266 14.66 12.54 -17.28
CA ALA A 266 15.83 11.91 -17.89
C ALA A 266 16.83 11.44 -16.83
N LYS A 267 17.09 12.25 -15.79
CA LYS A 267 17.93 11.88 -14.66
C LYS A 267 17.37 10.66 -13.93
N PHE A 268 16.07 10.62 -13.67
CA PHE A 268 15.42 9.47 -13.06
C PHE A 268 15.54 8.21 -13.93
N LEU A 269 15.27 8.30 -15.24
CA LEU A 269 15.42 7.18 -16.16
C LEU A 269 16.83 6.62 -16.12
N VAL A 270 17.86 7.47 -16.15
CA VAL A 270 19.24 7.01 -16.10
C VAL A 270 19.58 6.43 -14.73
N GLU A 271 19.43 7.20 -13.66
CA GLU A 271 19.98 6.86 -12.34
C GLU A 271 19.20 5.77 -11.61
N LYS A 272 17.87 5.77 -11.75
CA LYS A 272 16.97 4.88 -10.99
C LYS A 272 16.52 3.66 -11.78
N VAL A 273 16.52 3.75 -13.11
CA VAL A 273 16.13 2.63 -13.98
C VAL A 273 17.37 2.01 -14.63
N ILE A 274 18.05 2.73 -15.50
CA ILE A 274 19.11 2.16 -16.35
C ILE A 274 20.31 1.67 -15.52
N LEU A 275 20.83 2.49 -14.60
CA LEU A 275 22.01 2.12 -13.80
C LEU A 275 21.76 0.98 -12.81
N GLN A 276 20.48 0.71 -12.48
CA GLN A 276 20.12 -0.32 -11.49
C GLN A 276 19.68 -1.62 -12.15
N TYR A 277 18.96 -1.54 -13.27
CA TYR A 277 18.28 -2.69 -13.88
C TYR A 277 18.73 -2.97 -15.31
N GLY A 278 19.39 -2.01 -15.97
CA GLY A 278 19.74 -2.08 -17.38
C GLY A 278 18.81 -1.26 -18.27
N VAL A 279 19.15 -1.19 -19.55
CA VAL A 279 18.44 -0.37 -20.54
C VAL A 279 17.12 -1.03 -20.94
N PRO A 280 15.96 -0.37 -20.79
CA PRO A 280 14.71 -0.89 -21.31
C PRO A 280 14.67 -0.81 -22.84
N ARG A 281 14.12 -1.85 -23.49
CA ARG A 281 14.00 -1.89 -24.95
C ARG A 281 13.05 -0.82 -25.46
N GLN A 282 11.89 -0.69 -24.81
CA GLN A 282 10.90 0.34 -25.09
C GLN A 282 10.47 1.05 -23.81
N LEU A 283 10.32 2.37 -23.91
CA LEU A 283 9.78 3.21 -22.85
C LEU A 283 8.52 3.88 -23.35
N LEU A 284 7.40 3.61 -22.69
CA LEU A 284 6.11 4.19 -22.99
C LEU A 284 5.79 5.33 -22.01
N THR A 285 5.48 6.51 -22.54
CA THR A 285 5.04 7.66 -21.74
C THR A 285 3.72 8.22 -22.26
N ASP A 286 3.11 9.13 -21.52
CA ASP A 286 2.11 10.01 -22.11
C ASP A 286 2.74 11.02 -23.08
N ARG A 287 1.93 11.93 -23.62
CA ARG A 287 2.37 12.99 -24.53
C ARG A 287 2.75 14.29 -23.80
N GLY A 288 3.05 14.21 -22.50
CA GLY A 288 3.47 15.33 -21.67
C GLY A 288 4.69 16.05 -22.25
N THR A 289 4.73 17.38 -22.11
CA THR A 289 5.77 18.23 -22.72
C THR A 289 7.19 17.86 -22.25
N HIS A 290 7.33 17.40 -21.00
CA HIS A 290 8.59 16.92 -20.44
C HIS A 290 9.12 15.67 -21.16
N PHE A 291 8.27 14.70 -21.47
CA PHE A 291 8.66 13.51 -22.25
C PHE A 291 8.80 13.81 -23.75
N MET A 292 8.07 14.79 -24.26
CA MET A 292 8.16 15.19 -25.67
C MET A 292 9.35 16.09 -25.99
N SER A 293 10.07 16.58 -24.98
CA SER A 293 11.22 17.46 -25.14
C SER A 293 12.38 16.80 -25.90
N ASN A 294 13.19 17.62 -26.58
CA ASN A 294 14.38 17.14 -27.28
C ASN A 294 15.43 16.60 -26.32
N VAL A 295 15.53 17.18 -25.11
CA VAL A 295 16.47 16.73 -24.07
C VAL A 295 16.15 15.29 -23.65
N PHE A 296 14.90 15.02 -23.27
CA PHE A 296 14.48 13.69 -22.84
C PHE A 296 14.67 12.65 -23.95
N LYS A 297 14.18 12.97 -25.17
CA LYS A 297 14.32 12.09 -26.34
C LYS A 297 15.77 11.80 -26.69
N ALA A 298 16.64 12.81 -26.67
CA ALA A 298 18.06 12.64 -26.98
C ALA A 298 18.75 11.75 -25.95
N ILE A 299 18.47 11.92 -24.66
CA ILE A 299 19.04 11.08 -23.60
C ILE A 299 18.53 9.64 -23.72
N ALA A 300 17.21 9.44 -23.83
CA ALA A 300 16.62 8.12 -24.01
C ALA A 300 17.22 7.39 -25.21
N SER A 301 17.28 8.06 -26.38
CA SER A 301 17.86 7.49 -27.60
C SER A 301 19.35 7.18 -27.46
N ARG A 302 20.15 8.06 -26.82
CA ARG A 302 21.58 7.80 -26.57
C ARG A 302 21.83 6.62 -25.65
N CYS A 303 20.92 6.38 -24.71
CA CYS A 303 20.97 5.20 -23.85
C CYS A 303 20.47 3.92 -24.56
N GLY A 304 19.99 3.99 -25.80
CA GLY A 304 19.45 2.84 -26.54
C GLY A 304 17.98 2.54 -26.28
N VAL A 305 17.25 3.46 -25.64
CA VAL A 305 15.82 3.31 -25.34
C VAL A 305 14.97 3.74 -26.54
N THR A 306 14.07 2.87 -26.99
CA THR A 306 13.03 3.26 -27.96
C THR A 306 11.87 3.94 -27.24
N HIS A 307 11.79 5.27 -27.31
CA HIS A 307 10.70 6.04 -26.69
C HIS A 307 9.44 6.00 -27.54
N THR A 308 8.35 5.50 -26.98
CA THR A 308 7.01 5.49 -27.56
C THR A 308 6.06 6.29 -26.66
N THR A 309 5.00 6.84 -27.26
CA THR A 309 3.98 7.60 -26.52
C THR A 309 2.63 6.97 -26.67
N THR A 310 1.78 7.07 -25.64
CA THR A 310 0.39 6.65 -25.73
C THR A 310 -0.31 7.38 -26.87
N THR A 311 -1.01 6.62 -27.72
CA THR A 311 -2.01 7.19 -28.63
C THR A 311 -3.33 7.36 -27.87
N THR A 312 -4.18 8.28 -28.30
CA THR A 312 -5.56 8.44 -27.78
C THR A 312 -6.41 7.16 -27.84
N TYR A 313 -6.01 6.16 -28.62
CA TYR A 313 -6.73 4.90 -28.85
C TYR A 313 -6.17 3.66 -28.12
N HIS A 314 -5.16 3.81 -27.23
CA HIS A 314 -4.61 2.69 -26.44
C HIS A 314 -4.84 2.85 -24.91
N PRO A 315 -6.10 2.87 -24.44
CA PRO A 315 -6.42 2.92 -23.00
C PRO A 315 -5.90 1.69 -22.23
N GLN A 316 -5.52 0.62 -22.92
CA GLN A 316 -5.04 -0.62 -22.32
C GLN A 316 -3.67 -0.46 -21.67
N CYS A 317 -2.76 0.29 -22.29
CA CYS A 317 -1.41 0.52 -21.73
C CYS A 317 -1.48 1.41 -20.49
N ASN A 318 -2.30 2.45 -20.51
CA ASN A 318 -2.45 3.35 -19.36
C ASN A 318 -3.04 2.64 -18.13
N GLY A 319 -3.88 1.62 -18.32
CA GLY A 319 -4.60 0.97 -17.23
C GLY A 319 -3.73 0.21 -16.21
N LEU A 320 -2.48 -0.15 -16.53
CA LEU A 320 -1.57 -0.80 -15.59
C LEU A 320 -0.92 0.24 -14.67
N THR A 321 -0.37 1.30 -15.27
CA THR A 321 0.17 2.48 -14.56
C THR A 321 -0.91 3.16 -13.71
N GLU A 322 -2.11 3.38 -14.24
CA GLU A 322 -3.23 3.98 -13.49
C GLU A 322 -3.63 3.17 -12.25
N ARG A 323 -3.64 1.83 -12.37
CA ARG A 323 -3.94 0.93 -11.24
C ARG A 323 -2.86 0.98 -10.17
N PHE A 324 -1.59 1.03 -10.59
CA PHE A 324 -0.48 1.22 -9.65
C PHE A 324 -0.59 2.59 -8.98
N ASN A 325 -0.73 3.69 -9.73
CA ASN A 325 -0.85 5.05 -9.21
C ASN A 325 -1.98 5.16 -8.18
N ALA A 326 -3.14 4.56 -8.46
CA ALA A 326 -4.26 4.51 -7.51
C ALA A 326 -3.93 3.73 -6.24
N THR A 327 -3.22 2.60 -6.37
CA THR A 327 -2.78 1.78 -5.23
C THR A 327 -1.75 2.55 -4.38
N LEU A 328 -0.80 3.20 -5.04
CA LEU A 328 0.24 4.01 -4.43
C LEU A 328 -0.37 5.18 -3.65
N ALA A 329 -1.24 5.98 -4.28
CA ALA A 329 -1.88 7.12 -3.64
C ALA A 329 -2.75 6.70 -2.44
N GLY A 330 -3.56 5.64 -2.59
CA GLY A 330 -4.39 5.14 -1.50
C GLY A 330 -3.57 4.56 -0.35
N SER A 331 -2.39 4.00 -0.61
CA SER A 331 -1.49 3.52 0.43
C SER A 331 -0.68 4.64 1.07
N LEU A 332 -0.25 5.66 0.33
CA LEU A 332 0.42 6.82 0.92
C LEU A 332 -0.52 7.55 1.87
N GLY A 333 -1.77 7.78 1.45
CA GLY A 333 -2.76 8.46 2.28
C GLY A 333 -2.97 7.85 3.67
N THR A 334 -2.71 6.55 3.86
CA THR A 334 -2.85 5.91 5.19
C THR A 334 -1.70 6.19 6.17
N TYR A 335 -0.57 6.72 5.70
CA TYR A 335 0.61 7.00 6.52
C TYR A 335 0.83 8.49 6.77
N VAL A 336 0.49 9.28 5.76
CA VAL A 336 0.81 10.70 5.68
C VAL A 336 0.14 11.49 6.81
N ASN A 337 0.87 12.46 7.37
CA ASN A 337 0.36 13.33 8.43
C ASN A 337 -0.78 14.24 7.94
N GLN A 338 -1.41 14.97 8.86
CA GLN A 338 -2.55 15.83 8.53
C GLN A 338 -2.21 16.94 7.52
N GLN A 339 -0.99 17.47 7.58
CA GLN A 339 -0.46 18.53 6.72
C GLN A 339 -0.01 18.01 5.35
N GLN A 340 0.07 16.68 5.19
CA GLN A 340 0.59 15.99 4.03
C GLN A 340 2.00 16.40 3.63
N SER A 341 2.85 16.64 4.62
CA SER A 341 4.22 17.14 4.41
C SER A 341 5.30 16.04 4.40
N ASP A 342 4.96 14.81 4.76
CA ASP A 342 5.90 13.69 4.99
C ASP A 342 5.72 12.50 4.01
N TRP A 343 4.92 12.67 2.96
CA TRP A 343 4.59 11.57 2.04
C TRP A 343 5.80 11.01 1.28
N ASP A 344 6.83 11.82 1.03
CA ASP A 344 8.03 11.43 0.32
C ASP A 344 8.93 10.52 1.16
N GLU A 345 8.84 10.61 2.48
CA GLU A 345 9.50 9.68 3.41
C GLU A 345 8.89 8.28 3.33
N TYR A 346 7.57 8.17 3.15
CA TYR A 346 6.86 6.89 3.06
C TYR A 346 6.89 6.23 1.67
N LEU A 347 7.18 7.02 0.63
CA LEU A 347 7.21 6.57 -0.76
C LEU A 347 8.04 5.29 -1.00
N PRO A 348 9.31 5.18 -0.55
CA PRO A 348 10.09 3.96 -0.76
C PRO A 348 9.48 2.74 -0.06
N TYR A 349 8.94 2.90 1.15
CA TYR A 349 8.33 1.80 1.92
C TYR A 349 7.06 1.28 1.25
N VAL A 350 6.18 2.17 0.81
CA VAL A 350 4.95 1.81 0.09
C VAL A 350 5.26 1.16 -1.26
N THR A 351 6.29 1.65 -1.96
CA THR A 351 6.74 1.06 -3.23
C THR A 351 7.25 -0.36 -3.01
N PHE A 352 8.05 -0.58 -1.98
CA PHE A 352 8.48 -1.92 -1.57
C PHE A 352 7.29 -2.80 -1.21
N ALA A 353 6.35 -2.30 -0.40
CA ALA A 353 5.14 -3.02 -0.01
C ALA A 353 4.33 -3.50 -1.22
N TYR A 354 4.22 -2.66 -2.26
CA TYR A 354 3.58 -3.04 -3.52
C TYR A 354 4.36 -4.11 -4.27
N ASN A 355 5.69 -3.94 -4.42
CA ASN A 355 6.55 -4.87 -5.15
C ASN A 355 6.65 -6.25 -4.48
N THR A 356 6.46 -6.36 -3.17
CA THR A 356 6.43 -7.64 -2.45
C THR A 356 5.02 -8.21 -2.26
N SER A 357 4.02 -7.63 -2.93
CA SER A 357 2.65 -8.09 -2.85
C SER A 357 2.19 -8.71 -4.16
N LYS A 358 1.55 -9.88 -4.03
CA LYS A 358 0.98 -10.60 -5.16
C LYS A 358 0.00 -9.73 -5.96
N GLN A 359 0.21 -9.66 -7.28
CA GLN A 359 -0.71 -8.99 -8.20
C GLN A 359 -1.76 -9.97 -8.77
N SER A 360 -2.96 -9.47 -9.03
CA SER A 360 -4.07 -10.31 -9.53
C SER A 360 -3.88 -10.80 -10.96
N THR A 361 -3.12 -10.06 -11.75
CA THR A 361 -2.83 -10.32 -13.16
C THR A 361 -1.74 -11.38 -13.32
N THR A 362 -0.61 -11.25 -12.61
CA THR A 362 0.51 -12.20 -12.70
C THR A 362 0.39 -13.37 -11.72
N GLN A 363 -0.46 -13.25 -10.70
CA GLN A 363 -0.53 -14.19 -9.58
C GLN A 363 0.79 -14.38 -8.82
N MET A 364 1.75 -13.46 -8.99
CA MET A 364 3.06 -13.46 -8.34
C MET A 364 3.41 -12.06 -7.81
N GLU A 365 4.39 -11.98 -6.91
CA GLU A 365 4.96 -10.71 -6.48
C GLU A 365 5.84 -10.10 -7.60
N PRO A 366 5.74 -8.80 -7.89
CA PRO A 366 6.61 -8.15 -8.86
C PRO A 366 8.09 -8.31 -8.56
N PHE A 367 8.48 -8.23 -7.29
CA PHE A 367 9.85 -8.47 -6.85
C PHE A 367 10.34 -9.87 -7.23
N LYS A 368 9.49 -10.89 -7.07
CA LYS A 368 9.83 -12.27 -7.42
C LYS A 368 10.04 -12.47 -8.91
N LEU A 369 9.20 -11.82 -9.73
CA LEU A 369 9.35 -11.85 -11.18
C LEU A 369 10.61 -11.10 -11.62
N MET A 370 10.88 -9.94 -11.03
CA MET A 370 12.04 -9.10 -11.37
C MET A 370 13.38 -9.76 -11.01
N TYR A 371 13.47 -10.36 -9.82
CA TYR A 371 14.73 -10.85 -9.25
C TYR A 371 14.86 -12.39 -9.21
N GLY A 372 13.82 -13.13 -9.60
CA GLY A 372 13.81 -14.59 -9.53
C GLY A 372 13.78 -15.18 -8.11
N ARG A 373 13.64 -14.35 -7.08
CA ARG A 373 13.62 -14.76 -5.66
C ARG A 373 12.57 -13.98 -4.87
N GLU A 374 12.07 -14.59 -3.80
CA GLU A 374 11.19 -13.88 -2.87
C GLU A 374 11.97 -12.82 -2.08
N ALA A 375 11.32 -11.70 -1.78
CA ALA A 375 11.86 -10.72 -0.87
C ALA A 375 11.74 -11.25 0.57
N LEU A 376 12.85 -11.23 1.31
CA LEU A 376 12.80 -11.34 2.76
C LEU A 376 12.30 -10.01 3.32
N LEU A 377 11.14 -10.04 3.96
CA LEU A 377 10.57 -8.85 4.59
C LEU A 377 11.34 -8.58 5.89
N PRO A 378 11.46 -7.33 6.36
CA PRO A 378 12.26 -7.04 7.55
C PRO A 378 11.84 -7.83 8.80
N PHE A 379 10.53 -8.06 8.95
CA PHE A 379 9.94 -8.87 10.02
C PHE A 379 10.17 -10.39 9.87
N ASP A 380 10.62 -10.85 8.70
CA ASP A 380 10.94 -12.25 8.39
C ASP A 380 12.42 -12.59 8.72
N SER A 381 13.23 -11.64 9.21
CA SER A 381 14.66 -11.90 9.47
C SER A 381 14.94 -12.90 10.60
N GLN A 382 13.95 -13.25 11.42
CA GLN A 382 14.12 -14.03 12.65
C GLN A 382 13.72 -15.51 12.52
N PHE A 383 13.17 -15.92 11.38
CA PHE A 383 12.79 -17.30 11.13
C PHE A 383 13.66 -17.89 10.02
N ASP A 384 14.18 -19.09 10.23
CA ASP A 384 14.75 -19.92 9.16
C ASP A 384 13.60 -20.34 8.25
N TYR A 385 13.15 -19.43 7.38
CA TYR A 385 12.18 -19.78 6.36
C TYR A 385 12.79 -20.86 5.48
N PRO A 386 12.02 -21.89 5.09
CA PRO A 386 12.49 -22.87 4.15
C PRO A 386 12.84 -22.10 2.87
N THR A 387 14.13 -21.85 2.68
CA THR A 387 14.66 -21.41 1.41
C THR A 387 14.26 -22.53 0.47
N VAL A 388 13.29 -22.24 -0.40
CA VAL A 388 12.93 -23.16 -1.47
C VAL A 388 14.09 -23.11 -2.47
N TYR A 389 15.25 -23.64 -2.08
CA TYR A 389 16.27 -24.08 -3.02
C TYR A 389 15.64 -25.27 -3.73
N ARG A 390 14.96 -24.99 -4.85
CA ARG A 390 14.75 -26.01 -5.86
C ARG A 390 16.15 -26.42 -6.31
N LYS A 391 16.52 -27.67 -6.00
CA LYS A 391 17.66 -28.34 -6.63
C LYS A 391 17.50 -28.32 -8.14
#